data_AF-Q4D361-F1
#
_entry.id   AF-Q4D361-F1
#
_cell.length_a   1.000
_cell.length_b   1.000
_cell.length_c   1.000
_cell.angle_alpha   90.00
_cell.angle_beta   90.00
_cell.angle_gamma   90.00
#
_symmetry.space_group_name_H-M   'P 1'
#
loop_
_entity.id
_entity.type
_entity.pdbx_description
1 polymer ?
#
loop_
_entity_poly.entity_id
_entity_poly.type
_entity_poly.pdbx_seq_one_letter_code
_entity_poly.pdbx_strand_id
1 'polypeptide(L)'
;MTADLVFCEVKKEQDGGRHSAVVEALEKWCFLPYPECTRSRLEQVNIFFVASCRTPATDTTEGAEDVSSAMVGVVGVVWVPLAPGVQVEGYIQLVLVLPTHRRRHIAQQLLRRALRLVEGGDPSRKIVRWRLHTMTPSQQTTAYLRRVLPESDDSASREQLLEEMERLVAAVPRVYETLGFDIRRNMYAYYDNSADAVEMVKVVQGARKRC
;
A
#
# COMPACT_ATOMS: atom_id res chain seq x y z
N MET A 1 -12.86 -22.17 -0.54
CA MET A 1 -11.58 -22.44 -1.21
C MET A 1 -10.71 -21.20 -1.09
N THR A 2 -9.77 -21.18 -0.15
CA THR A 2 -8.69 -20.18 -0.13
C THR A 2 -7.79 -20.50 -1.31
N ALA A 3 -7.80 -19.64 -2.34
CA ALA A 3 -6.76 -19.72 -3.37
C ALA A 3 -5.40 -19.70 -2.68
N ASP A 4 -4.51 -20.61 -3.04
CA ASP A 4 -3.15 -20.62 -2.51
C ASP A 4 -2.47 -19.32 -2.95
N LEU A 5 -2.28 -18.42 -1.99
CA LEU A 5 -1.57 -17.17 -2.20
C LEU A 5 -0.10 -17.37 -1.86
N VAL A 6 0.77 -16.93 -2.75
CA VAL A 6 2.21 -16.84 -2.51
C VAL A 6 2.54 -15.40 -2.16
N PHE A 7 3.40 -15.22 -1.15
CA PHE A 7 3.89 -13.91 -0.75
C PHE A 7 5.37 -13.84 -1.02
N CYS A 8 5.81 -12.83 -1.77
CA CYS A 8 7.22 -12.59 -2.04
C CYS A 8 7.63 -11.16 -1.71
N GLU A 9 8.93 -11.00 -1.52
CA GLU A 9 9.60 -9.73 -1.26
C GLU A 9 10.44 -9.41 -2.49
N VAL A 10 10.32 -8.19 -3.01
CA VAL A 10 11.02 -7.73 -4.21
C VAL A 10 11.75 -6.45 -3.84
N LYS A 11 13.06 -6.54 -3.65
CA LYS A 11 13.90 -5.42 -3.22
C LYS A 11 14.50 -4.73 -4.43
N LYS A 12 14.39 -3.40 -4.52
CA LYS A 12 14.90 -2.61 -5.64
C LYS A 12 16.39 -2.87 -5.93
N GLU A 13 17.20 -2.97 -4.88
CA GLU A 13 18.66 -3.11 -4.98
C GLU A 13 19.12 -4.55 -5.35
N GLN A 14 18.28 -5.57 -5.10
CA GLN A 14 18.63 -6.99 -5.31
C GLN A 14 17.90 -7.60 -6.50
N ASP A 15 16.67 -7.16 -6.75
CA ASP A 15 15.72 -7.77 -7.68
C ASP A 15 15.30 -6.77 -8.79
N GLY A 16 16.22 -5.97 -9.33
CA GLY A 16 15.91 -4.84 -10.23
C GLY A 16 14.95 -5.17 -11.39
N GLY A 17 15.11 -6.35 -12.01
CA GLY A 17 14.20 -6.84 -13.07
C GLY A 17 12.79 -7.14 -12.56
N ARG A 18 12.66 -7.85 -11.42
CA ARG A 18 11.35 -8.12 -10.79
C ARG A 18 10.70 -6.86 -10.27
N HIS A 19 11.49 -5.93 -9.74
CA HIS A 19 11.04 -4.62 -9.27
C HIS A 19 10.42 -3.83 -10.42
N SER A 20 11.09 -3.78 -11.57
CA SER A 20 10.58 -3.13 -12.78
C SER A 20 9.29 -3.79 -13.28
N ALA A 21 9.22 -5.14 -13.27
CA ALA A 21 8.01 -5.87 -13.65
C ALA A 21 6.82 -5.59 -12.71
N VAL A 22 7.05 -5.43 -11.40
CA VAL A 22 6.02 -5.00 -10.44
C VAL A 22 5.55 -3.58 -10.75
N VAL A 23 6.47 -2.65 -11.04
CA VAL A 23 6.12 -1.27 -11.42
C VAL A 23 5.23 -1.26 -12.68
N GLU A 24 5.63 -1.99 -13.71
CA GLU A 24 4.89 -2.10 -14.98
C GLU A 24 3.51 -2.74 -14.83
N ALA A 25 3.36 -3.71 -13.92
CA ALA A 25 2.05 -4.27 -13.59
C ALA A 25 1.18 -3.22 -12.89
N LEU A 26 1.74 -2.49 -11.92
CA LEU A 26 1.00 -1.50 -11.14
C LEU A 26 0.55 -0.29 -11.96
N GLU A 27 1.26 0.09 -13.02
CA GLU A 27 0.79 1.12 -13.96
C GLU A 27 -0.56 0.79 -14.60
N LYS A 28 -0.88 -0.49 -14.72
CA LYS A 28 -2.14 -0.98 -15.32
C LYS A 28 -3.25 -1.15 -14.28
N TRP A 29 -2.95 -0.98 -13.00
CA TRP A 29 -3.90 -1.20 -11.91
C TRP A 29 -4.73 0.06 -11.63
N CYS A 30 -5.96 -0.14 -11.20
CA CYS A 30 -6.80 0.93 -10.68
C CYS A 30 -6.50 1.17 -9.20
N PHE A 31 -6.15 2.42 -8.85
CA PHE A 31 -5.82 2.83 -7.48
C PHE A 31 -7.03 3.27 -6.65
N LEU A 32 -8.23 3.28 -7.24
CA LEU A 32 -9.47 3.75 -6.61
C LEU A 32 -9.67 3.13 -5.21
N PRO A 33 -9.92 3.94 -4.17
CA PRO A 33 -10.32 5.36 -4.22
C PRO A 33 -9.17 6.37 -4.28
N TYR A 34 -7.91 5.92 -4.26
CA TYR A 34 -6.76 6.83 -4.24
C TYR A 34 -6.42 7.34 -5.66
N PRO A 35 -5.80 8.52 -5.76
CA PRO A 35 -5.22 8.98 -7.02
C PRO A 35 -4.18 7.99 -7.56
N GLU A 36 -4.00 8.00 -8.88
CA GLU A 36 -2.98 7.19 -9.53
C GLU A 36 -1.57 7.50 -9.00
N CYS A 37 -0.75 6.45 -8.91
CA CYS A 37 0.65 6.60 -8.57
C CYS A 37 1.48 6.59 -9.86
N THR A 38 2.18 7.69 -10.14
CA THR A 38 3.03 7.78 -11.34
C THR A 38 4.16 6.76 -11.30
N ARG A 39 4.62 6.30 -12.49
CA ARG A 39 5.77 5.39 -12.62
C ARG A 39 6.97 5.84 -11.78
N SER A 40 7.33 7.11 -11.90
CA SER A 40 8.47 7.69 -11.16
C SER A 40 8.33 7.56 -9.64
N ARG A 41 7.10 7.63 -9.09
CA ARG A 41 6.85 7.39 -7.66
C ARG A 41 6.92 5.91 -7.30
N LEU A 42 6.42 5.03 -8.16
CA LEU A 42 6.53 3.58 -7.98
C LEU A 42 7.99 3.12 -8.02
N GLU A 43 8.80 3.71 -8.90
CA GLU A 43 10.23 3.44 -9.01
C GLU A 43 11.02 3.86 -7.77
N GLN A 44 10.52 4.79 -6.96
CA GLN A 44 11.15 5.20 -5.69
C GLN A 44 10.98 4.15 -4.58
N VAL A 45 10.05 3.20 -4.72
CA VAL A 45 9.82 2.16 -3.73
C VAL A 45 11.07 1.30 -3.56
N ASN A 46 11.57 1.18 -2.33
CA ASN A 46 12.76 0.39 -2.04
C ASN A 46 12.47 -1.10 -1.96
N ILE A 47 11.28 -1.47 -1.47
CA ILE A 47 10.84 -2.86 -1.37
C ILE A 47 9.34 -2.97 -1.62
N PHE A 48 8.97 -3.95 -2.44
CA PHE A 48 7.59 -4.40 -2.60
C PHE A 48 7.37 -5.72 -1.87
N PHE A 49 6.26 -5.80 -1.15
CA PHE A 49 5.69 -7.05 -0.68
C PHE A 49 4.53 -7.38 -1.61
N VAL A 50 4.62 -8.50 -2.31
CA VAL A 50 3.66 -8.88 -3.34
C VAL A 50 2.93 -10.14 -2.90
N ALA A 51 1.61 -10.16 -3.10
CA ALA A 51 0.77 -11.34 -3.01
C ALA A 51 0.37 -11.74 -4.42
N SER A 52 0.60 -12.99 -4.79
CA SER A 52 0.22 -13.56 -6.08
C SER A 52 -0.62 -14.83 -5.90
N CYS A 53 -1.54 -15.10 -6.83
CA CYS A 53 -2.22 -16.40 -6.88
C CYS A 53 -1.27 -17.45 -7.44
N ARG A 54 -1.23 -18.66 -6.85
CA ARG A 54 -0.57 -19.80 -7.50
C ARG A 54 -1.28 -20.12 -8.81
N THR A 55 -0.57 -20.02 -9.92
CA THR A 55 -0.98 -20.56 -11.20
C THR A 55 -0.65 -22.06 -11.22
N PRO A 56 -1.64 -22.95 -11.41
CA PRO A 56 -1.39 -24.39 -11.46
C PRO A 56 -0.89 -24.76 -12.87
N ALA A 57 0.35 -24.41 -13.23
CA ALA A 57 1.14 -25.02 -14.32
C ALA A 57 2.38 -24.17 -14.66
N THR A 58 3.48 -24.39 -13.94
CA THR A 58 4.82 -24.69 -14.50
C THR A 58 5.82 -24.70 -13.35
N ASP A 59 6.23 -25.89 -12.89
CA ASP A 59 7.42 -26.10 -12.05
C ASP A 59 8.70 -25.83 -12.87
N THR A 60 8.75 -24.73 -13.63
CA THR A 60 9.86 -24.49 -14.56
C THR A 60 10.07 -23.00 -14.75
N THR A 61 11.26 -22.57 -14.31
CA THR A 61 11.90 -21.27 -14.50
C THR A 61 11.32 -20.09 -13.73
N GLU A 62 12.06 -19.72 -12.69
CA GLU A 62 12.02 -18.46 -11.95
C GLU A 62 12.15 -17.26 -12.91
N GLY A 63 11.03 -16.83 -13.48
CA GLY A 63 10.93 -15.68 -14.38
C GLY A 63 10.28 -14.49 -13.68
N ALA A 64 10.90 -13.31 -13.80
CA ALA A 64 10.35 -12.06 -13.27
C ALA A 64 8.93 -11.72 -13.79
N GLU A 65 8.59 -12.22 -14.99
CA GLU A 65 7.28 -12.03 -15.61
C GLU A 65 6.14 -12.73 -14.86
N ASP A 66 6.39 -13.90 -14.27
CA ASP A 66 5.34 -14.70 -13.60
C ASP A 66 4.78 -13.99 -12.37
N VAL A 67 5.66 -13.29 -11.62
CA VAL A 67 5.26 -12.55 -10.43
C VAL A 67 4.24 -11.48 -10.77
N SER A 68 4.47 -10.73 -11.86
CA SER A 68 3.71 -9.55 -12.26
C SER A 68 2.28 -9.88 -12.75
N SER A 69 2.13 -11.00 -13.47
CA SER A 69 0.86 -11.40 -14.07
C SER A 69 -0.11 -12.01 -13.05
N ALA A 70 0.42 -12.67 -12.03
CA ALA A 70 -0.38 -13.31 -10.98
C ALA A 70 -0.64 -12.42 -9.76
N MET A 71 -0.16 -11.17 -9.76
CA MET A 71 -0.30 -10.24 -8.62
C MET A 71 -1.77 -9.98 -8.29
N VAL A 72 -2.10 -10.08 -7.01
CA VAL A 72 -3.44 -9.76 -6.47
C VAL A 72 -3.41 -8.74 -5.34
N GLY A 73 -2.24 -8.48 -4.77
CA GLY A 73 -2.03 -7.38 -3.84
C GLY A 73 -0.57 -7.00 -3.70
N VAL A 74 -0.34 -5.77 -3.24
CA VAL A 74 1.00 -5.22 -3.05
C VAL A 74 1.04 -4.23 -1.88
N VAL A 75 2.17 -4.19 -1.18
CA VAL A 75 2.57 -3.10 -0.28
C VAL A 75 3.92 -2.57 -0.74
N GLY A 76 4.02 -1.26 -0.98
CA GLY A 76 5.27 -0.60 -1.33
C GLY A 76 5.82 0.21 -0.17
N VAL A 77 7.10 0.03 0.15
CA VAL A 77 7.79 0.76 1.23
C VAL A 77 8.97 1.57 0.69
N VAL A 78 9.04 2.83 1.12
CA VAL A 78 10.14 3.76 0.84
C VAL A 78 10.89 4.05 2.13
N TRP A 79 12.22 4.11 2.06
CA TRP A 79 13.08 4.52 3.17
C TRP A 79 13.25 6.04 3.14
N VAL A 80 12.79 6.72 4.20
CA VAL A 80 12.93 8.16 4.35
C VAL A 80 14.03 8.44 5.39
N PRO A 81 15.19 8.98 4.99
CA PRO A 81 16.24 9.37 5.95
C PRO A 81 15.73 10.44 6.92
N LEU A 82 15.92 10.24 8.22
CA LEU A 82 15.51 11.22 9.24
C LEU A 82 16.62 12.22 9.60
N ALA A 83 17.86 11.79 9.46
CA ALA A 83 19.07 12.56 9.64
C ALA A 83 20.17 11.89 8.80
N PRO A 84 21.31 12.55 8.55
CA PRO A 84 22.48 11.85 8.04
C PRO A 84 22.81 10.64 8.92
N GLY A 85 22.95 9.46 8.30
CA GLY A 85 23.27 8.22 8.99
C GLY A 85 22.29 7.08 8.71
N VAL A 86 22.27 6.10 9.61
CA VAL A 86 21.56 4.82 9.42
C VAL A 86 20.07 4.90 9.76
N GLN A 87 19.60 5.97 10.42
CA GLN A 87 18.22 6.02 10.91
C GLN A 87 17.25 6.44 9.82
N VAL A 88 16.26 5.58 9.57
CA VAL A 88 15.23 5.81 8.56
C VAL A 88 13.83 5.69 9.16
N GLU A 89 12.89 6.36 8.50
CA GLU A 89 11.47 6.08 8.62
C GLU A 89 11.04 5.14 7.48
N GLY A 90 10.31 4.09 7.83
CA GLY A 90 9.64 3.24 6.85
C GLY A 90 8.34 3.90 6.41
N TYR A 91 8.32 4.47 5.21
CA TYR A 91 7.13 5.08 4.65
C TYR A 91 6.36 4.07 3.81
N ILE A 92 5.12 3.75 4.20
CA ILE A 92 4.24 2.89 3.41
C ILE A 92 3.64 3.78 2.32
N GLN A 93 4.19 3.67 1.12
CA GLN A 93 3.84 4.48 -0.04
C GLN A 93 2.50 4.08 -0.64
N LEU A 94 2.20 2.78 -0.66
CA LEU A 94 0.97 2.26 -1.23
C LEU A 94 0.61 0.90 -0.62
N VAL A 95 -0.69 0.63 -0.58
CA VAL A 95 -1.29 -0.66 -0.20
C VAL A 95 -2.44 -0.90 -1.15
N LEU A 96 -2.34 -1.93 -2.00
CA LEU A 96 -3.36 -2.26 -2.97
C LEU A 96 -3.70 -3.73 -2.92
N VAL A 97 -4.98 -4.03 -3.12
CA VAL A 97 -5.50 -5.38 -3.31
C VAL A 97 -6.59 -5.29 -4.37
N LEU A 98 -6.51 -6.16 -5.38
CA LEU A 98 -7.50 -6.23 -6.45
C LEU A 98 -8.91 -6.40 -5.83
N PRO A 99 -9.94 -5.68 -6.33
CA PRO A 99 -11.29 -5.73 -5.77
C PRO A 99 -11.83 -7.16 -5.54
N THR A 100 -11.62 -8.05 -6.50
CA THR A 100 -12.03 -9.48 -6.45
C THR A 100 -11.34 -10.30 -5.36
N HIS A 101 -10.25 -9.79 -4.78
CA HIS A 101 -9.44 -10.45 -3.75
C HIS A 101 -9.48 -9.71 -2.39
N ARG A 102 -10.24 -8.61 -2.29
CA ARG A 102 -10.47 -7.91 -1.02
C ARG A 102 -11.20 -8.82 -0.02
N ARG A 103 -11.19 -8.43 1.26
CA ARG A 103 -11.79 -9.17 2.39
C ARG A 103 -11.23 -10.59 2.63
N ARG A 104 -10.08 -10.92 2.01
CA ARG A 104 -9.31 -12.16 2.27
C ARG A 104 -8.09 -11.93 3.15
N HIS A 105 -8.09 -10.85 3.95
CA HIS A 105 -6.97 -10.42 4.81
C HIS A 105 -5.62 -10.18 4.09
N ILE A 106 -5.59 -10.11 2.76
CA ILE A 106 -4.34 -9.96 1.97
C ILE A 106 -3.57 -8.70 2.37
N ALA A 107 -4.23 -7.54 2.39
CA ALA A 107 -3.60 -6.27 2.79
C ALA A 107 -3.01 -6.36 4.21
N GLN A 108 -3.76 -6.95 5.15
CA GLN A 108 -3.31 -7.12 6.53
C GLN A 108 -2.11 -8.07 6.63
N GLN A 109 -2.08 -9.16 5.85
CA GLN A 109 -0.95 -10.08 5.80
C GLN A 109 0.29 -9.41 5.20
N LEU A 110 0.14 -8.70 4.08
CA LEU A 110 1.23 -7.93 3.46
C LEU A 110 1.79 -6.87 4.42
N LEU A 111 0.91 -6.10 5.08
CA LEU A 111 1.31 -5.10 6.06
C LEU A 111 2.05 -5.73 7.24
N ARG A 112 1.57 -6.85 7.79
CA ARG A 112 2.28 -7.58 8.85
C ARG A 112 3.64 -8.11 8.41
N ARG A 113 3.83 -8.43 7.13
CA ARG A 113 5.16 -8.77 6.58
C ARG A 113 6.05 -7.54 6.53
N ALA A 114 5.54 -6.43 5.99
CA ALA A 114 6.26 -5.16 5.94
C ALA A 114 6.71 -4.69 7.34
N LEU A 115 5.79 -4.68 8.31
CA LEU A 115 6.06 -4.21 9.68
C LEU A 115 6.99 -5.12 10.47
N ARG A 116 7.20 -6.37 10.02
CA ARG A 116 8.22 -7.25 10.60
C ARG A 116 9.64 -6.86 10.18
N LEU A 117 9.79 -6.00 9.18
CA LEU A 117 11.06 -5.33 8.95
C LEU A 117 11.33 -4.35 10.09
N VAL A 118 12.40 -4.61 10.84
CA VAL A 118 12.85 -3.70 11.91
C VAL A 118 14.11 -2.94 11.47
N GLU A 119 14.90 -3.54 10.57
CA GLU A 119 16.19 -3.07 10.08
C GLU A 119 16.14 -2.64 8.61
N GLY A 120 15.11 -1.89 8.21
CA GLY A 120 15.11 -1.20 6.90
C GLY A 120 15.17 -2.11 5.66
N GLY A 121 15.01 -3.43 5.82
CA GLY A 121 15.31 -4.42 4.77
C GLY A 121 16.78 -4.46 4.31
N ASP A 122 17.62 -3.59 4.87
CA ASP A 122 19.00 -3.27 4.51
C ASP A 122 19.79 -3.13 5.82
N PRO A 123 20.85 -3.95 6.04
CA PRO A 123 21.64 -3.93 7.27
C PRO A 123 22.20 -2.55 7.65
N SER A 124 22.34 -1.65 6.67
CA SER A 124 22.83 -0.28 6.87
C SER A 124 21.75 0.70 7.35
N ARG A 125 20.48 0.29 7.41
CA ARG A 125 19.33 1.14 7.73
C ARG A 125 18.57 0.59 8.94
N LYS A 126 18.27 1.46 9.90
CA LYS A 126 17.48 1.14 11.10
C LYS A 126 16.15 1.90 11.06
N ILE A 127 15.04 1.17 11.00
CA ILE A 127 13.71 1.78 11.03
C ILE A 127 13.42 2.22 12.46
N VAL A 128 13.23 3.51 12.69
CA VAL A 128 12.86 4.03 14.01
C VAL A 128 11.36 4.21 14.18
N ARG A 129 10.65 4.40 13.07
CA ARG A 129 9.19 4.49 13.01
C ARG A 129 8.68 4.19 11.61
N TRP A 130 7.42 3.81 11.55
CA TRP A 130 6.64 3.67 10.33
C TRP A 130 5.71 4.86 10.15
N ARG A 131 5.51 5.32 8.92
CA ARG A 131 4.56 6.39 8.58
C ARG A 131 3.78 6.04 7.33
N LEU A 132 2.53 6.48 7.28
CA LEU A 132 1.69 6.42 6.09
C LEU A 132 0.69 7.58 6.06
N HIS A 133 0.06 7.76 4.91
CA HIS A 133 -1.12 8.60 4.77
C HIS A 133 -2.27 7.76 4.23
N THR A 134 -3.49 8.06 4.68
CA THR A 134 -4.70 7.45 4.12
C THR A 134 -5.85 8.45 4.14
N MET A 135 -6.79 8.30 3.21
CA MET A 135 -8.02 9.09 3.19
C MET A 135 -8.79 8.90 4.49
N THR A 136 -9.52 9.94 4.88
CA THR A 136 -10.45 9.92 6.02
C THR A 136 -11.84 10.38 5.58
N PRO A 137 -12.93 9.87 6.19
CA PRO A 137 -14.28 10.36 5.90
C PRO A 137 -14.43 11.86 6.21
N SER A 138 -14.84 12.63 5.21
CA SER A 138 -15.20 14.04 5.32
C SER A 138 -16.10 14.45 4.15
N GLN A 139 -16.74 15.62 4.24
CA GLN A 139 -17.55 16.14 3.14
C GLN A 139 -16.72 16.33 1.86
N GLN A 140 -15.47 16.77 2.01
CA GLN A 140 -14.51 16.97 0.93
C GLN A 140 -14.13 15.62 0.29
N THR A 141 -13.91 14.59 1.10
CA THR A 141 -13.64 13.23 0.60
C THR A 141 -14.84 12.66 -0.14
N THR A 142 -16.07 12.84 0.36
CA THR A 142 -17.29 12.42 -0.35
C THR A 142 -17.45 13.15 -1.70
N ALA A 143 -17.21 14.47 -1.73
CA ALA A 143 -17.25 15.25 -2.97
C ALA A 143 -16.19 14.79 -3.98
N TYR A 144 -14.98 14.48 -3.50
CA TYR A 144 -13.91 13.89 -4.31
C TYR A 144 -14.33 12.54 -4.89
N LEU A 145 -14.88 11.63 -4.07
CA LEU A 145 -15.33 10.31 -4.53
C LEU A 145 -16.38 10.43 -5.64
N ARG A 146 -17.39 11.31 -5.45
CA ARG A 146 -18.40 11.55 -6.49
C ARG A 146 -17.80 11.99 -7.83
N ARG A 147 -16.68 12.72 -7.82
CA ARG A 147 -15.98 13.20 -9.02
C ARG A 147 -15.18 12.10 -9.72
N VAL A 148 -14.50 11.24 -8.96
CA VAL A 148 -13.58 10.23 -9.54
C VAL A 148 -14.23 8.89 -9.84
N LEU A 149 -15.41 8.62 -9.28
CA LEU A 149 -16.17 7.42 -9.58
C LEU A 149 -16.67 7.44 -11.04
N PRO A 150 -16.64 6.30 -11.73
CA PRO A 150 -17.11 6.21 -13.10
C PRO A 150 -18.56 6.64 -13.20
N GLU A 151 -18.87 7.36 -14.28
CA GLU A 151 -20.26 7.66 -14.61
C GLU A 151 -21.00 6.36 -14.95
N SER A 152 -22.18 6.20 -14.38
CA SER A 152 -23.08 5.09 -14.63
C SER A 152 -24.42 5.68 -15.05
N ASP A 153 -25.00 5.17 -16.14
CA ASP A 153 -26.34 5.56 -16.60
C ASP A 153 -27.40 5.24 -15.55
N ASP A 154 -27.16 4.21 -14.73
CA ASP A 154 -27.97 3.90 -13.57
C ASP A 154 -27.46 4.65 -12.33
N SER A 155 -28.26 5.61 -11.86
CA SER A 155 -27.98 6.37 -10.64
C SER A 155 -27.93 5.49 -9.40
N ALA A 156 -28.72 4.40 -9.34
CA ALA A 156 -28.72 3.50 -8.19
C ALA A 156 -27.38 2.75 -8.08
N SER A 157 -26.86 2.25 -9.20
CA SER A 157 -25.53 1.63 -9.26
C SER A 157 -24.41 2.60 -8.85
N ARG A 158 -24.50 3.88 -9.25
CA ARG A 158 -23.52 4.91 -8.87
C ARG A 158 -23.52 5.18 -7.36
N GLU A 159 -24.69 5.33 -6.75
CA GLU A 159 -24.80 5.55 -5.31
C GLU A 159 -24.33 4.33 -4.50
N GLN A 160 -24.64 3.11 -4.94
CA GLN A 160 -24.12 1.89 -4.30
C GLN A 160 -22.58 1.84 -4.32
N LEU A 161 -21.96 2.22 -5.44
CA LEU A 161 -20.51 2.29 -5.57
C LEU A 161 -19.91 3.38 -4.67
N LEU A 162 -20.56 4.54 -4.57
CA LEU A 162 -20.17 5.62 -3.66
C LEU A 162 -20.20 5.13 -2.21
N GLU A 163 -21.31 4.53 -1.77
CA GLU A 163 -21.44 3.96 -0.44
C GLU A 163 -20.39 2.88 -0.16
N GLU A 164 -20.02 2.06 -1.15
CA GLU A 164 -18.94 1.08 -0.99
C GLU A 164 -17.58 1.75 -0.79
N MET A 165 -17.26 2.79 -1.57
CA MET A 165 -16.01 3.51 -1.43
C MET A 165 -15.94 4.29 -0.12
N GLU A 166 -17.03 4.91 0.32
CA GLU A 166 -17.09 5.59 1.62
C GLU A 166 -16.88 4.60 2.78
N ARG A 167 -17.50 3.41 2.71
CA ARG A 167 -17.27 2.33 3.67
C ARG A 167 -15.80 1.88 3.67
N LEU A 168 -15.17 1.80 2.51
CA LEU A 168 -13.75 1.47 2.40
C LEU A 168 -12.87 2.54 3.04
N VAL A 169 -13.08 3.82 2.70
CA VAL A 169 -12.35 4.96 3.29
C VAL A 169 -12.49 5.00 4.81
N ALA A 170 -13.69 4.74 5.34
CA ALA A 170 -13.92 4.68 6.79
C ALA A 170 -13.24 3.48 7.48
N ALA A 171 -13.08 2.36 6.77
CA ALA A 171 -12.50 1.13 7.31
C ALA A 171 -10.96 1.13 7.31
N VAL A 172 -10.32 1.77 6.33
CA VAL A 172 -8.86 1.69 6.15
C VAL A 172 -8.06 2.20 7.36
N PRO A 173 -8.35 3.39 7.96
CA PRO A 173 -7.65 3.84 9.17
C PRO A 173 -7.74 2.82 10.30
N ARG A 174 -8.91 2.19 10.50
CA ARG A 174 -9.12 1.17 11.53
C ARG A 174 -8.22 -0.04 11.33
N VAL A 175 -7.98 -0.46 10.07
CA VAL A 175 -7.02 -1.54 9.77
C VAL A 175 -5.63 -1.17 10.26
N TYR A 176 -5.16 0.05 10.03
CA TYR A 176 -3.86 0.51 10.51
C TYR A 176 -3.80 0.64 12.03
N GLU A 177 -4.88 1.10 12.68
CA GLU A 177 -5.00 1.11 14.15
C GLU A 177 -4.84 -0.30 14.74
N THR A 178 -5.44 -1.33 14.14
CA THR A 178 -5.24 -2.72 14.60
C THR A 178 -3.80 -3.22 14.45
N LEU A 179 -2.98 -2.56 13.63
CA LEU A 179 -1.55 -2.83 13.48
C LEU A 179 -0.70 -1.94 14.39
N GLY A 180 -1.34 -1.14 15.25
CA GLY A 180 -0.72 -0.24 16.22
C GLY A 180 -0.12 1.02 15.59
N PHE A 181 -0.77 1.55 14.55
CA PHE A 181 -0.56 2.93 14.10
C PHE A 181 -1.51 3.86 14.85
N ASP A 182 -1.01 5.03 15.21
CA ASP A 182 -1.80 6.10 15.81
C ASP A 182 -1.95 7.25 14.79
N ILE A 183 -3.11 7.92 14.81
CA ILE A 183 -3.30 9.16 14.06
C ILE A 183 -2.42 10.25 14.67
N ARG A 184 -1.51 10.81 13.88
CA ARG A 184 -0.63 11.89 14.31
C ARG A 184 -1.23 13.27 14.04
N ARG A 185 -1.84 13.45 12.87
CA ARG A 185 -2.50 14.71 12.48
C ARG A 185 -3.47 14.49 11.32
N ASN A 186 -4.46 15.37 11.25
CA ASN A 186 -5.34 15.51 10.09
C ASN A 186 -4.63 16.34 9.00
N MET A 187 -4.89 16.01 7.74
CA MET A 187 -4.36 16.69 6.56
C MET A 187 -5.50 17.05 5.62
N TYR A 188 -5.70 18.35 5.43
CA TYR A 188 -6.79 18.87 4.59
C TYR A 188 -6.39 18.86 3.12
N ALA A 189 -7.31 18.46 2.23
CA ALA A 189 -7.13 18.46 0.78
C ALA A 189 -5.80 17.79 0.32
N TYR A 190 -5.45 16.66 0.95
CA TYR A 190 -4.16 16.00 0.72
C TYR A 190 -4.13 15.21 -0.60
N TYR A 191 -5.18 14.43 -0.89
CA TYR A 191 -5.25 13.64 -2.11
C TYR A 191 -5.90 14.44 -3.23
N ASP A 192 -5.17 14.60 -4.34
CA ASP A 192 -5.61 15.34 -5.53
C ASP A 192 -6.11 16.76 -5.21
N ASN A 193 -5.46 17.41 -4.23
CA ASN A 193 -5.84 18.73 -3.71
C ASN A 193 -7.33 18.83 -3.30
N SER A 194 -7.93 17.71 -2.88
CA SER A 194 -9.38 17.61 -2.69
C SER A 194 -9.76 16.78 -1.48
N ALA A 195 -9.43 15.49 -1.44
CA ALA A 195 -9.85 14.61 -0.35
C ALA A 195 -8.95 14.78 0.88
N ASP A 196 -9.57 14.71 2.07
CA ASP A 196 -8.85 14.80 3.33
C ASP A 196 -8.16 13.47 3.67
N ALA A 197 -7.08 13.56 4.41
CA ALA A 197 -6.29 12.43 4.85
C ALA A 197 -5.92 12.54 6.33
N VAL A 198 -5.40 11.45 6.87
CA VAL A 198 -4.70 11.41 8.15
C VAL A 198 -3.27 10.94 7.93
N GLU A 199 -2.32 11.58 8.62
CA GLU A 199 -0.97 11.03 8.79
C GLU A 199 -1.02 10.06 9.97
N MET A 200 -0.63 8.81 9.75
CA MET A 200 -0.58 7.79 10.80
C MET A 200 0.85 7.32 11.02
N VAL A 201 1.23 7.07 12.28
CA VAL A 201 2.59 6.71 12.67
C VAL A 201 2.58 5.51 13.63
N LYS A 202 3.54 4.60 13.46
CA LYS A 202 3.81 3.52 14.41
C LYS A 202 5.28 3.58 14.85
N VAL A 203 5.53 3.73 16.14
CA VAL A 203 6.90 3.72 16.68
C VAL A 203 7.42 2.29 16.79
N VAL A 204 8.65 2.04 16.36
CA VAL A 204 9.30 0.74 16.53
C VAL A 204 9.76 0.60 17.98
N GLN A 205 9.31 -0.43 18.68
CA GLN A 205 9.72 -0.70 20.06
C GLN A 205 11.24 -0.87 20.13
N GLY A 206 11.88 -0.22 21.11
CA GLY A 206 13.35 -0.24 21.24
C GLY A 206 14.11 0.78 20.38
N ALA A 207 13.45 1.49 19.45
CA ALA A 207 14.06 2.62 18.75
C ALA A 207 14.20 3.88 19.65
N ARG A 208 13.46 3.93 20.75
CA ARG A 208 13.63 4.92 21.82
C ARG A 208 14.27 4.28 23.05
N LYS A 209 15.56 4.56 23.25
CA LYS A 209 16.27 4.62 24.55
C LYS A 209 17.68 5.15 24.33
N ARG A 210 17.83 6.48 24.44
CA ARG A 210 19.04 7.23 24.84
C ARG A 210 18.65 8.72 24.85
N CYS A 211 17.96 9.13 25.90
CA CYS A 211 18.36 10.36 26.58
C CYS A 211 19.33 9.91 27.67
#